data_AF-A0A0B8NM51-F1
#
_entry.id   AF-A0A0B8NM51-F1
#
_cell.length_a   1.000
_cell.length_b   1.000
_cell.length_c   1.000
_cell.angle_alpha   90.00
_cell.angle_beta   90.00
_cell.angle_gamma   90.00
#
_symmetry.space_group_name_H-M   'P 1'
#
loop_
_entity.id
_entity.type
_entity.pdbx_description
1 polymer ?
#
loop_
_entity_poly.entity_id
_entity_poly.type
_entity_poly.pdbx_seq_one_letter_code
_entity_poly.pdbx_strand_id
1 'polypeptide(L)' 'MINLAVIGTNWITEKFVQAAHETGCFNLKAVYSRQLESTSVCPAI' A
#
# COMPACT_ATOMS: atom_id res chain seq x y z
N MET A 1 -1.59 -14.23 -8.60
CA MET A 1 -0.96 -13.09 -7.90
C MET A 1 -1.94 -12.56 -6.87
N ILE A 2 -1.49 -12.29 -5.65
CA ILE A 2 -2.36 -11.78 -4.57
C ILE A 2 -2.32 -10.25 -4.62
N ASN A 3 -3.51 -9.65 -4.69
CA ASN A 3 -3.66 -8.20 -4.60
C ASN A 3 -3.63 -7.79 -3.12
N LEU A 4 -2.68 -6.93 -2.77
CA LEU A 4 -2.48 -6.45 -1.42
C LEU A 4 -3.03 -5.03 -1.30
N ALA A 5 -3.81 -4.78 -0.25
CA ALA A 5 -4.28 -3.46 0.11
C ALA A 5 -3.94 -3.18 1.58
N VAL A 6 -3.50 -1.97 1.87
CA VAL A 6 -3.05 -1.56 3.22
C VAL A 6 -4.01 -0.52 3.77
N ILE A 7 -4.44 -0.68 5.02
CA ILE A 7 -5.35 0.26 5.69
C ILE A 7 -4.61 0.91 6.86
N GLY A 8 -4.45 2.23 6.82
CA GLY A 8 -3.69 3.04 7.75
C GLY A 8 -2.36 3.52 7.19
N THR A 9 -2.01 4.77 7.47
CA THR A 9 -0.74 5.41 7.10
C THR A 9 0.06 5.72 8.37
N ASN A 10 0.62 4.68 8.98
CA ASN A 10 1.50 4.77 10.13
C ASN A 10 2.87 4.19 9.77
N TRP A 11 3.89 4.43 10.59
CA TRP A 11 5.26 3.99 10.33
C TRP A 11 5.36 2.47 10.06
N ILE A 12 4.51 1.66 10.71
CA ILE A 12 4.47 0.21 10.50
C ILE A 12 3.93 -0.17 9.11
N THR A 13 2.89 0.51 8.62
CA THR A 13 2.28 0.19 7.32
C THR A 13 3.17 0.59 6.15
N GLU A 14 3.97 1.65 6.31
CA GLU A 14 5.02 2.01 5.35
C GLU A 14 6.06 0.88 5.19
N LYS A 15 6.49 0.27 6.30
CA LYS A 15 7.43 -0.86 6.27
C LYS A 15 6.84 -2.08 5.58
N PHE A 16 5.55 -2.35 5.75
CA PHE A 16 4.85 -3.42 5.03
C PHE A 16 4.79 -3.17 3.53
N VAL A 17 4.49 -1.94 3.11
CA VAL A 17 4.49 -1.55 1.69
C VAL A 17 5.88 -1.75 1.08
N GLN A 18 6.92 -1.30 1.78
CA GLN A 18 8.30 -1.47 1.34
C GLN A 18 8.66 -2.95 1.18
N ALA A 19 8.36 -3.78 2.18
CA ALA A 19 8.61 -5.23 2.11
C ALA A 19 7.80 -5.91 0.99
N ALA A 20 6.56 -5.47 0.75
CA ALA A 20 5.74 -5.98 -0.35
C ALA A 20 6.36 -5.67 -1.72
N HIS A 21 6.96 -4.48 -1.89
CA HIS A 21 7.71 -4.12 -3.09
C HIS A 21 9.01 -4.92 -3.23
N GLU A 22 9.78 -5.09 -2.14
CA GLU A 22 11.04 -5.84 -2.15
C GLU A 22 10.84 -7.33 -2.44
N THR A 23 9.75 -7.92 -1.96
CA THR A 23 9.46 -9.35 -2.16
C THR A 23 8.95 -9.66 -3.56
N GLY A 24 8.32 -8.72 -4.27
CA GLY A 24 7.76 -8.94 -5.62
C GLY A 24 6.62 -9.98 -5.69
N CYS A 25 6.27 -10.61 -4.57
CA CYS A 25 5.23 -11.63 -4.47
C CYS A 25 3.81 -11.04 -4.42
N PHE A 26 3.72 -9.74 -4.12
CA PHE A 26 2.45 -9.04 -3.89
C PHE A 26 2.29 -7.90 -4.88
N ASN A 27 1.08 -7.75 -5.40
CA ASN A 27 0.71 -6.58 -6.18
C ASN A 27 0.02 -5.59 -5.24
N LEU A 28 0.72 -4.53 -4.83
CA LEU A 28 0.16 -3.47 -3.99
C LEU A 28 -0.81 -2.63 -4.82
N LYS A 29 -2.11 -2.78 -4.55
CA LYS A 29 -3.17 -2.17 -5.37
C LYS A 29 -3.73 -0.89 -4.76
N ALA A 30 -3.76 -0.79 -3.43
CA ALA A 30 -4.33 0.37 -2.75
C ALA A 30 -3.76 0.55 -1.34
N VAL A 31 -3.62 1.81 -0.93
CA VAL A 31 -3.41 2.20 0.46
C VAL A 31 -4.61 3.07 0.85
N TYR A 32 -5.27 2.78 1.96
CA TYR A 32 -6.42 3.53 2.45
C TYR A 32 -6.07 4.19 3.77
N SER A 33 -6.39 5.46 3.94
CA SER A 33 -6.27 6.15 5.22
C SER A 33 -7.55 6.92 5.54
N ARG A 34 -7.84 7.06 6.85
CA ARG A 34 -8.94 7.90 7.33
C ARG A 34 -8.65 9.39 7.15
N GLN A 35 -7.37 9.76 7.03
CA GLN A 35 -6.94 11.09 6.67
C GLN A 35 -6.67 11.09 5.16
N LEU A 36 -7.44 11.92 4.44
CA LEU A 36 -7.42 11.99 2.98
C LEU A 36 -6.07 12.54 2.43
N GLU A 37 -5.23 13.08 3.31
CA GLU A 37 -4.00 13.81 3.00
C GLU A 37 -2.81 12.96 2.50
N SER A 38 -2.83 11.63 2.64
CA SER A 38 -1.64 10.80 2.31
C SER A 38 -1.94 9.50 1.59
N THR A 39 -3.04 9.44 0.85
CA THR A 39 -3.30 8.31 -0.04
C THR A 39 -2.75 8.61 -1.43
N SER A 40 -1.55 8.11 -1.73
CA SER A 40 -1.08 8.01 -3.11
C SER A 40 -1.90 6.92 -3.79
N VAL A 41 -2.97 7.32 -4.46
CA VAL A 41 -3.74 6.44 -5.33
C VAL A 41 -2.86 6.12 -6.55
N CYS A 42 -2.42 4.86 -6.70
CA CYS A 42 -1.88 4.42 -7.98
C CYS A 42 -3.01 4.54 -9.01
N PRO A 43 -2.86 5.33 -10.09
CA PRO A 43 -3.87 5.39 -11.13
C PRO A 43 -3.94 4.00 -11.77
N ALA A 44 -5.12 3.38 -11.69
CA ALA A 44 -5.39 2.13 -12.36
C ALA A 44 -5.38 2.39 -13.87
N ILE A 45 -4.23 2.10 -14.49
CA ILE A 45 -4.10 1.76 -15.92
C ILE A 45 -3.98 0.25 -16.04
#